data_AF-A0A7W1R6U9-F1
#
_entry.id   AF-A0A7W1R6U9-F1
#
_cell.length_a   1.000
_cell.length_b   1.000
_cell.length_c   1.000
_cell.angle_alpha   90.00
_cell.angle_beta   90.00
_cell.angle_gamma   90.00
#
_symmetry.space_group_name_H-M   'P 1'
#
loop_
_entity.id
_entity.type
_entity.pdbx_description
1 polymer ?
#
loop_
_entity_poly.entity_id
_entity_poly.type
_entity_poly.pdbx_seq_one_letter_code
_entity_poly.pdbx_strand_id
1 'polypeptide(L)'
;MTTTVRSSGLPADAFCSTCPTRELLNRLAGKWTVLVIDALYEGTMRFSELRRRLEGVSQKMLTETLRSLERDGFVTRKVYASVPP
;
A
#
# COMPACT_ATOMS: atom_id res chain seq x y z
N MET A 1 7.07 -13.51 -14.04
CA MET A 1 6.84 -12.50 -15.09
C MET A 1 7.54 -11.23 -14.63
N THR A 2 8.77 -11.02 -15.08
CA THR A 2 9.65 -9.96 -14.55
C THR A 2 9.37 -8.66 -15.30
N THR A 3 8.52 -7.80 -14.75
CA THR A 3 8.28 -6.47 -15.32
C THR A 3 9.53 -5.63 -15.12
N THR A 4 10.35 -5.53 -16.15
CA THR A 4 11.49 -4.60 -16.15
C THR A 4 10.93 -3.21 -16.45
N VAL A 5 10.75 -2.39 -15.41
CA VAL A 5 10.38 -0.98 -15.59
C VAL A 5 11.59 -0.28 -16.22
N ARG A 6 11.45 0.15 -17.47
CA ARG A 6 12.49 0.92 -18.17
C ARG A 6 12.57 2.29 -17.50
N SER A 7 13.60 2.50 -16.67
CA SER A 7 13.89 3.83 -16.11
C SER A 7 14.12 4.82 -17.26
N SER A 8 13.50 6.00 -17.19
CA SER A 8 13.62 7.04 -18.22
C SER A 8 15.01 7.69 -18.24
N GLY A 9 15.88 7.41 -17.27
CA GLY A 9 17.20 8.01 -17.14
C GLY A 9 17.18 9.51 -16.79
N LEU A 10 15.99 10.10 -16.67
CA LEU A 10 15.78 11.48 -16.28
C LEU A 10 15.78 11.59 -14.74
N PRO A 11 16.37 12.66 -14.18
CA PRO A 11 16.27 12.91 -12.75
C PRO A 11 14.80 13.10 -12.36
N ALA A 12 14.34 12.32 -11.38
CA ALA A 12 12.99 12.48 -10.84
C ALA A 12 12.93 13.76 -10.00
N ASP A 13 12.22 14.77 -10.50
CA ASP A 13 11.93 15.99 -9.73
C ASP A 13 10.53 15.91 -9.11
N ALA A 14 10.46 15.45 -7.86
CA ALA A 14 9.21 15.36 -7.11
C ALA A 14 8.54 16.72 -6.85
N PHE A 15 9.28 17.83 -6.96
CA PHE A 15 8.73 19.19 -6.76
C PHE A 15 8.02 19.70 -8.01
N CYS A 16 8.35 19.19 -9.19
CA CYS A 16 7.62 19.45 -10.42
C CYS A 16 6.17 18.89 -10.34
N SER A 17 5.18 19.67 -10.79
CA SER A 17 3.76 19.29 -10.71
C SER A 17 3.37 18.16 -11.66
N THR A 18 4.12 17.95 -12.75
CA THR A 18 3.85 16.93 -13.77
C THR A 18 4.72 15.68 -13.61
N CYS A 19 5.58 15.63 -12.58
CA CYS A 19 6.43 14.47 -12.35
C CYS A 19 5.60 13.25 -11.93
N PRO A 20 5.73 12.10 -12.61
CA PRO A 20 5.04 10.86 -12.21
C PRO A 20 5.36 10.42 -10.78
N THR A 21 6.57 10.73 -10.28
CA THR A 21 6.97 10.43 -8.90
C THR A 21 6.11 11.16 -7.87
N ARG A 22 5.59 12.35 -8.20
CA ARG A 22 4.69 13.10 -7.32
C ARG A 22 3.35 12.38 -7.11
N GLU A 23 2.86 11.68 -8.13
CA GLU A 23 1.65 10.87 -7.99
C GLU A 23 1.86 9.73 -6.99
N LEU A 24 3.00 9.04 -7.07
CA LEU A 24 3.37 8.01 -6.11
C LEU A 24 3.48 8.57 -4.68
N LEU A 25 4.14 9.72 -4.53
CA LEU A 25 4.30 10.38 -3.24
C LEU A 25 2.94 10.79 -2.64
N ASN A 26 1.99 11.27 -3.45
CA ASN A 26 0.64 11.57 -2.99
C ASN A 26 -0.07 10.32 -2.44
N ARG A 27 0.14 9.13 -3.04
CA ARG A 27 -0.42 7.87 -2.54
C ARG A 27 0.24 7.45 -1.22
N LEU A 28 1.56 7.62 -1.12
CA LEU A 28 2.32 7.37 0.11
C LEU A 28 1.96 8.32 1.26
N ALA A 29 1.62 9.58 0.94
CA ALA A 29 1.19 10.59 1.91
C ALA A 29 -0.22 10.37 2.48
N GLY A 30 -0.93 9.31 2.06
CA GLY A 30 -2.21 8.93 2.63
C GLY A 30 -2.09 8.62 4.13
N LYS A 31 -3.01 9.17 4.94
CA LYS A 31 -3.02 9.02 6.42
C LYS A 31 -2.75 7.60 6.91
N TRP A 32 -3.35 6.61 6.25
CA TRP A 32 -3.25 5.21 6.65
C TRP A 32 -2.14 4.45 5.93
N THR A 33 -1.61 4.97 4.81
CA THR A 33 -0.63 4.28 3.98
C THR A 33 0.63 3.95 4.77
N VAL A 34 1.21 4.96 5.42
CA VAL A 34 2.43 4.78 6.22
C VAL A 34 2.21 3.83 7.39
N LEU A 35 1.06 3.93 8.06
CA LEU A 35 0.72 3.07 9.21
C LEU A 35 0.51 1.61 8.79
N VAL A 36 -0.06 1.36 7.61
CA VAL A 36 -0.19 0.01 7.06
C VAL A 36 1.19 -0.56 6.72
N ILE A 37 2.05 0.22 6.08
CA ILE A 37 3.41 -0.21 5.74
C ILE A 37 4.20 -0.54 7.01
N ASP A 38 4.18 0.35 8.01
CA ASP A 38 4.85 0.15 9.29
C ASP A 38 4.34 -1.12 10.00
N ALA A 39 3.02 -1.31 10.10
CA ALA A 39 2.45 -2.50 10.72
C ALA A 39 2.82 -3.80 10.00
N LEU A 40 2.92 -3.79 8.67
CA LEU A 40 3.26 -4.97 7.88
C LEU A 40 4.78 -5.20 7.75
N TYR A 41 5.60 -4.20 8.07
CA TYR A 41 7.06 -4.34 8.13
C TYR A 41 7.50 -5.33 9.21
N GLU A 42 6.77 -5.41 10.33
CA GLU A 42 7.01 -6.38 11.40
C GLU A 42 6.59 -7.81 11.02
N GLY A 43 5.72 -7.98 10.02
CA GLY A 43 5.27 -9.29 9.56
C GLY A 43 3.90 -9.31 8.90
N THR A 44 3.51 -10.48 8.40
CA THR A 44 2.20 -10.69 7.78
C THR A 44 1.09 -10.63 8.84
N MET A 45 0.05 -9.82 8.60
CA MET A 45 -1.10 -9.68 9.50
C MET A 45 -2.43 -10.03 8.81
N ARG A 46 -3.40 -10.51 9.57
CA ARG A 46 -4.79 -10.62 9.09
C ARG A 46 -5.44 -9.23 9.03
N PHE A 47 -6.45 -9.09 8.17
CA PHE A 47 -7.20 -7.84 8.04
C PHE A 47 -7.78 -7.34 9.38
N SER A 48 -8.33 -8.23 10.20
CA SER A 48 -8.90 -7.89 11.50
C SER A 48 -7.85 -7.40 12.49
N GLU A 49 -6.65 -7.98 12.48
CA GLU A 49 -5.53 -7.58 13.34
C GLU A 49 -5.00 -6.21 12.92
N LEU A 50 -4.83 -5.99 11.62
CA LEU A 50 -4.40 -4.72 11.07
C LEU A 50 -5.41 -3.60 11.39
N ARG A 51 -6.72 -3.87 11.24
CA ARG A 51 -7.78 -2.91 11.62
C ARG A 51 -7.78 -2.58 13.11
N ARG A 52 -7.46 -3.54 13.97
CA ARG A 52 -7.38 -3.32 15.42
C ARG A 52 -6.13 -2.51 15.80
N ARG A 53 -5.00 -2.75 15.13
CA ARG A 53 -3.75 -2.01 15.34
C ARG A 53 -3.86 -0.55 14.87
N LEU A 54 -4.55 -0.31 13.76
CA LEU A 54 -4.77 1.03 13.21
C LEU A 54 -6.02 1.67 13.82
N GLU A 55 -5.93 2.10 15.08
CA GLU A 55 -7.05 2.70 15.79
C GLU A 55 -7.68 3.89 15.02
N GLY A 56 -9.01 3.90 14.92
CA GLY A 56 -9.76 4.92 14.20
C GLY A 56 -9.86 4.72 12.67
N VAL A 57 -9.24 3.68 12.10
CA VAL A 57 -9.46 3.34 10.69
C VAL A 57 -10.82 2.67 10.50
N SER A 58 -11.62 3.17 9.56
CA SER A 58 -12.84 2.46 9.15
C SER A 58 -12.48 1.25 8.28
N GLN A 59 -13.35 0.23 8.26
CA GLN A 59 -13.16 -0.94 7.40
C GLN A 59 -13.04 -0.54 5.91
N LYS A 60 -13.83 0.44 5.47
CA LYS A 60 -13.80 0.97 4.11
C LYS A 60 -12.43 1.59 3.81
N MET A 61 -11.95 2.51 4.66
CA MET A 61 -10.66 3.17 4.47
C MET A 61 -9.49 2.17 4.46
N LEU A 62 -9.51 1.17 5.35
CA LEU A 62 -8.46 0.16 5.36
C LEU A 62 -8.48 -0.69 4.08
N THR A 63 -9.67 -1.07 3.60
CA THR A 63 -9.83 -1.82 2.35
C THR A 63 -9.34 -1.03 1.15
N GLU A 64 -9.69 0.25 1.06
CA GLU A 64 -9.25 1.15 -0.01
C GLU A 64 -7.73 1.35 0.02
N THR A 65 -7.16 1.55 1.21
CA THR A 65 -5.70 1.70 1.41
C THR A 65 -4.97 0.44 0.96
N LEU A 66 -5.38 -0.74 1.44
CA LEU A 66 -4.75 -2.02 1.07
C LEU A 66 -4.85 -2.30 -0.43
N ARG A 67 -5.99 -2.00 -1.07
CA ARG A 67 -6.15 -2.15 -2.53
C ARG A 67 -5.26 -1.20 -3.31
N SER A 68 -5.05 0.04 -2.84
CA SER A 68 -4.10 0.94 -3.48
C SER A 68 -2.69 0.40 -3.35
N LEU A 69 -2.27 0.03 -2.15
CA LEU A 69 -0.94 -0.51 -1.88
C LEU A 69 -0.67 -1.81 -2.64
N GLU A 70 -1.67 -2.67 -2.81
CA GLU A 70 -1.57 -3.88 -3.62
C GLU A 70 -1.39 -3.57 -5.11
N ARG A 71 -2.17 -2.63 -5.66
CA ARG A 71 -2.02 -2.19 -7.06
C ARG A 71 -0.66 -1.53 -7.31
N ASP A 72 -0.18 -0.75 -6.35
CA ASP A 72 1.11 -0.06 -6.43
C ASP A 72 2.30 -1.02 -6.15
N GLY A 73 2.03 -2.26 -5.72
CA GLY A 73 3.03 -3.31 -5.50
C GLY A 73 3.73 -3.27 -4.13
N PHE A 74 3.26 -2.44 -3.20
CA PHE A 74 3.82 -2.33 -1.84
C PHE A 74 3.38 -3.46 -0.90
N VAL A 75 2.19 -4.02 -1.11
CA VAL A 75 1.62 -5.08 -0.27
C VAL A 75 1.13 -6.20 -1.16
N THR A 76 1.24 -7.44 -0.69
CA THR A 76 0.62 -8.60 -1.35
C THR A 76 -0.50 -9.16 -0.48
N ARG A 77 -1.63 -9.50 -1.12
CA ARG A 77 -2.75 -10.16 -0.46
C ARG A 77 -2.66 -11.66 -0.68
N LYS A 78 -2.73 -12.43 0.41
CA LYS A 78 -2.90 -13.88 0.36
C LYS A 78 -4.29 -14.27 0.84
N VAL A 79 -5.05 -14.96 -0.01
CA VAL A 79 -6.35 -15.53 0.36
C VAL A 79 -6.11 -16.94 0.88
N TYR A 80 -6.53 -17.17 2.12
CA TYR A 80 -6.53 -18.51 2.70
C TYR A 80 -7.94 -19.08 2.51
N ALA A 81 -8.05 -20.25 1.88
CA ALA A 81 -9.30 -20.99 1.85
C ALA A 81 -9.64 -21.41 3.28
N SER A 82 -10.70 -20.85 3.85
CA SER A 82 -11.23 -21.35 5.12
C SER A 82 -12.15 -22.53 4.81
N VAL A 83 -11.84 -23.71 5.35
CA VAL A 83 -12.88 -24.73 5.55
C VAL A 83 -13.81 -24.16 6.62
N PRO A 84 -15.11 -23.92 6.34
CA PRO A 84 -16.05 -23.50 7.36
C PRO A 84 -16.22 -24.66 8.36
N PRO A 85 -16.07 -24.45 9.68
CA PRO A 85 -16.64 -25.37 10.67
C PRO A 85 -18.16 -25.24 10.75
#